data_AF-X0TDP3-F1
#
_entry.id   AF-X0TDP3-F1
#
_cell.length_a   1.000
_cell.length_b   1.000
_cell.length_c   1.000
_cell.angle_alpha   90.00
_cell.angle_beta   90.00
_cell.angle_gamma   90.00
#
_symmetry.space_group_name_H-M   'P 1'
#
loop_
_entity.id
_entity.type
_entity.pdbx_description
1 polymer ?
#
loop_
_entity_poly.entity_id
_entity_poly.type
_entity_poly.pdbx_seq_one_letter_code
_entity_poly.pdbx_strand_id
1 'polypeptide(L)' 'FAIEMVKKDAWVSMDLGEWSMMAKGGSRLAPFHGFEQKLPAEIIQEVRNLQEKILNGTFRVPVIEEPPVSD' A
#
# COMPACT_ATOMS: atom_id res chain seq x y z
N PHE A 1 -13.15 12.49 5.78
CA PHE A 1 -13.15 13.36 4.58
C PHE A 1 -14.34 13.10 3.66
N ALA A 2 -14.40 12.00 2.88
CA ALA A 2 -15.45 11.85 1.85
C ALA A 2 -16.88 11.99 2.39
N ILE A 3 -17.22 11.26 3.45
CA ILE A 3 -18.53 11.35 4.12
C ILE A 3 -18.81 12.77 4.63
N GLU A 4 -17.78 13.48 5.09
CA GLU A 4 -17.92 14.85 5.61
C GLU A 4 -18.21 15.86 4.50
N MET A 5 -17.55 15.74 3.35
CA MET A 5 -17.76 16.60 2.19
C MET A 5 -19.15 16.43 1.60
N VAL A 6 -19.66 15.19 1.57
CA VAL A 6 -21.05 14.90 1.16
C VAL A 6 -22.04 15.56 2.13
N LYS A 7 -21.81 15.45 3.44
CA LYS A 7 -22.67 16.11 4.45
C LYS A 7 -22.69 17.63 4.34
N LYS A 8 -21.62 18.23 3.80
CA LYS A 8 -21.46 19.69 3.61
C LYS A 8 -21.93 20.18 2.23
N ASP A 9 -22.48 19.30 1.38
CA ASP A 9 -22.82 19.58 -0.02
C ASP A 9 -21.64 20.16 -0.83
N ALA A 10 -20.41 19.78 -0.46
CA ALA A 10 -19.17 20.29 -1.02
C ALA A 10 -18.39 19.21 -1.78
N TRP A 11 -19.00 18.05 -2.02
CA TRP A 11 -18.34 16.93 -2.70
C TRP A 11 -18.01 17.27 -4.15
N VAL A 12 -16.79 16.93 -4.56
CA VAL A 12 -16.32 17.00 -5.95
C VAL A 12 -15.74 15.64 -6.32
N SER A 13 -15.97 15.18 -7.55
CA SER A 13 -15.35 13.96 -8.06
C SER A 13 -13.82 14.07 -7.99
N MET A 14 -13.16 13.06 -7.42
CA MET A 14 -11.71 12.99 -7.28
C MET A 14 -11.24 11.55 -7.34
N ASP A 15 -9.97 11.36 -7.72
CA ASP A 15 -9.31 10.06 -7.61
C ASP A 15 -8.96 9.79 -6.14
N LEU A 16 -9.55 8.73 -5.59
CA LEU A 16 -9.31 8.27 -4.21
C LEU A 16 -8.34 7.09 -4.15
N GLY A 17 -7.84 6.60 -5.29
CA GLY A 17 -6.97 5.43 -5.38
C GLY A 17 -5.70 5.57 -4.55
N GLU A 18 -5.15 6.78 -4.47
CA GLU A 18 -3.97 7.06 -3.64
C GLU A 18 -4.22 6.80 -2.15
N TRP A 19 -5.47 6.90 -1.65
CA TRP A 19 -5.78 6.68 -0.23
C TRP A 19 -5.85 5.19 0.13
N SER A 20 -5.85 4.31 -0.86
CA SER A 20 -5.68 2.86 -0.67
C SER A 20 -4.20 2.45 -0.49
N MET A 21 -3.26 3.35 -0.80
CA MET A 21 -1.83 3.07 -0.76
C MET A 21 -1.28 3.07 0.67
N MET A 22 -0.25 2.26 0.90
CA MET A 22 0.35 2.07 2.23
C MET A 22 0.94 3.37 2.80
N ALA A 23 1.56 4.21 1.96
CA ALA A 23 2.11 5.50 2.37
C ALA A 23 1.05 6.46 2.96
N LYS A 24 -0.22 6.33 2.56
CA LYS A 24 -1.36 7.12 3.06
C LYS A 24 -2.16 6.39 4.13
N GLY A 25 -1.71 5.20 4.55
CA GLY A 25 -2.38 4.38 5.56
C GLY A 25 -3.56 3.55 5.06
N GLY A 26 -3.79 3.47 3.75
CA GLY A 26 -4.89 2.69 3.17
C GLY A 26 -4.69 1.18 3.24
N SER A 27 -3.43 0.74 3.33
CA SER A 27 -3.04 -0.65 3.43
C SER A 27 -1.85 -0.83 4.36
N ARG A 28 -1.67 -2.05 4.88
CA ARG A 28 -0.53 -2.44 5.71
C ARG A 28 -0.25 -3.92 5.53
N LEU A 29 1.00 -4.33 5.78
CA LEU A 29 1.32 -5.75 5.91
C LEU A 29 0.82 -6.28 7.26
N ALA A 30 0.26 -7.49 7.24
CA ALA A 30 -0.06 -8.22 8.47
C ALA A 30 1.23 -8.67 9.17
N PRO A 31 1.20 -8.93 10.50
CA PRO A 31 2.33 -9.56 11.18
C PRO A 31 2.65 -10.92 10.55
N PHE A 32 3.93 -11.32 10.58
CA PHE A 32 4.38 -12.58 10.00
C PHE A 32 3.92 -13.82 10.79
N HIS A 33 3.58 -13.67 12.08
CA HIS A 33 3.14 -14.76 12.95
C HIS A 33 4.11 -15.97 12.86
N GLY A 34 3.60 -17.18 12.62
CA GLY A 34 4.41 -18.40 12.53
C GLY A 34 5.38 -18.46 11.33
N PHE A 35 5.39 -17.46 10.44
CA PHE A 35 6.36 -17.38 9.36
C PHE A 35 7.70 -16.77 9.81
N GLU A 36 7.75 -16.10 10.96
CA GLU A 36 9.00 -15.54 11.50
C GLU A 36 10.04 -16.62 11.79
N GLN A 37 9.60 -17.85 12.11
CA GLN A 37 10.50 -18.99 12.35
C GLN A 37 10.79 -19.81 11.09
N LYS A 38 10.03 -19.62 10.00
CA LYS A 38 10.12 -20.43 8.77
C LYS A 38 10.87 -19.72 7.65
N LEU A 39 10.80 -18.40 7.61
CA LEU A 39 11.42 -17.60 6.56
C LEU A 39 12.87 -17.25 6.94
N PRO A 40 13.79 -17.19 5.96
CA PRO A 40 15.13 -16.67 6.20
C PRO A 40 15.08 -15.22 6.73
N ALA A 41 15.95 -14.91 7.69
CA ALA A 41 15.98 -13.59 8.33
C ALA A 41 16.27 -12.46 7.34
N GLU A 42 17.11 -12.72 6.33
CA GLU A 42 17.40 -11.77 5.24
C GLU A 42 16.14 -11.36 4.46
N ILE A 43 15.23 -12.29 4.18
CA ILE A 43 13.99 -12.04 3.45
C ILE A 43 13.02 -11.21 4.31
N ILE A 44 12.90 -11.54 5.60
CA ILE A 44 12.11 -10.74 6.53
C ILE A 44 12.64 -9.30 6.58
N GLN A 45 13.96 -9.13 6.63
CA GLN A 45 14.59 -7.81 6.65
C GLN A 45 14.37 -7.04 5.34
N GLU A 46 14.47 -7.72 4.19
CA GLU A 46 14.21 -7.11 2.89
C GLU A 46 12.78 -6.57 2.78
N VAL A 47 11.78 -7.37 3.19
CA VAL A 47 10.37 -6.94 3.21
C VAL A 47 10.17 -5.73 4.12
N ARG A 48 10.75 -5.75 5.33
CA ARG A 48 10.67 -4.62 6.27
C ARG A 48 11.31 -3.35 5.71
N ASN A 49 12.49 -3.48 5.09
CA ASN A 49 13.19 -2.35 4.46
C ASN A 49 12.37 -1.77 3.30
N LEU A 50 11.78 -2.62 2.46
CA LEU A 50 10.95 -2.16 1.34
C LEU A 50 9.66 -1.51 1.84
N GLN A 51 9.02 -2.09 2.87
CA GLN A 51 7.86 -1.49 3.54
C GLN A 51 8.18 -0.07 4.04
N GLU A 52 9.34 0.12 4.69
CA GLU A 52 9.76 1.44 5.18
C GLU A 52 9.97 2.43 4.03
N LYS A 53 10.59 1.99 2.93
CA LYS A 53 10.76 2.82 1.73
C LYS A 53 9.42 3.23 1.09
N ILE A 54 8.42 2.35 1.12
CA ILE A 54 7.05 2.67 0.68
C ILE A 54 6.43 3.72 1.61
N LEU A 55 6.53 3.51 2.92
CA LEU A 55 5.94 4.39 3.94
C LEU A 55 6.55 5.80 3.91
N ASN A 56 7.86 5.92 3.71
CA ASN A 56 8.56 7.20 3.66
C ASN A 56 8.57 7.85 2.26
N GLY A 57 7.98 7.19 1.25
CA GLY A 57 7.84 7.72 -0.10
C GLY A 57 9.10 7.64 -0.97
N THR A 58 10.18 7.01 -0.49
CA THR A 58 11.41 6.80 -1.29
C THR A 58 11.27 5.67 -2.30
N PHE A 59 10.23 4.85 -2.20
CA PHE A 59 9.87 3.84 -3.18
C PHE A 59 8.36 3.87 -3.49
N ARG A 60 8.03 3.87 -4.78
CA ARG A 60 6.66 3.78 -5.28
C ARG A 60 6.53 2.50 -6.12
N VAL A 61 5.63 1.61 -5.72
CA VAL A 61 5.30 0.41 -6.49
C VAL A 61 4.63 0.85 -7.80
N PRO A 62 5.12 0.43 -8.97
CA PRO A 62 4.48 0.76 -10.24
C PRO A 62 3.14 0.03 -10.37
N VAL A 63 2.15 0.73 -10.92
CA VAL A 63 0.88 0.13 -11.35
C VAL A 63 0.98 -0.05 -12.86
N ILE A 64 0.93 -1.30 -13.31
CA ILE A 64 0.99 -1.67 -14.73
C ILE A 64 -0.46 -1.90 -15.19
N GLU A 65 -0.93 -1.06 -16.10
CA GLU A 65 -2.30 -1.14 -16.64
C GLU A 65 -2.38 -1.91 -17.97
N GLU A 66 -1.28 -2.52 -18.38
CA GLU A 66 -1.23 -3.38 -19.56
C GLU A 66 -1.96 -4.70 -19.29
N PRO A 67 -2.64 -5.29 -20.29
CA PRO A 67 -3.22 -6.62 -20.18
C PRO A 67 -2.17 -7.64 -19.74
N PRO A 68 -2.50 -8.58 -18.84
CA PRO A 68 -1.55 -9.62 -18.45
C PRO A 68 -1.21 -10.48 -19.65
N VAL A 69 0.09 -10.68 -19.87
CA VAL A 69 0.59 -11.68 -20.82
C VAL A 69 0.51 -13.04 -20.13
N SER A 70 -0.12 -14.02 -20.78
CA SER A 70 0.00 -15.41 -20.34
C SER A 70 1.44 -15.87 -20.56
N ASP A 71 1.97 -16.60 -19.58
CA ASP A 71 3.13 -17.48 -19.80
C ASP A 71 2.79 -18.58 -20.82
#